data_AF-A0A3L7RXI1-F1
#
_entry.id   AF-A0A3L7RXI1-F1
#
_cell.length_a   1.000
_cell.length_b   1.000
_cell.length_c   1.000
_cell.angle_alpha   90.00
_cell.angle_beta   90.00
_cell.angle_gamma   90.00
#
_symmetry.space_group_name_H-M   'P 1'
#
loop_
_entity.id
_entity.type
_entity.pdbx_description
1 polymer ?
#
loop_
_entity_poly.entity_id
_entity_poly.type
_entity_poly.pdbx_seq_one_letter_code
_entity_poly.pdbx_strand_id
1 'polypeptide(L)'
;MARRTSNDPQAIANVLRLIPAKWLVGMLVALVLYFFLQPKLNAWFGWNLPSIAAMAGNETPAKPASPKPASPKPAQPKSAQQKSAQQTSAQAELASTKATEPRTTEPKAASTKPSGEPTKSPATAKAQDQDDWKYRILKPLGRDRYESPAGLIYAPGSEEGHRLSHIARHLEDQPDRPGSHGVFDGDMAAFLVAIDDAYKRARGHAKGTKSRLEDGMTVYEAPFDQTVGYLGGTEGARKKNPKLKKLRLVLRDRNLITAFPIQ
;
A
#
# COMPACT_ATOMS: atom_id res chain seq x y z
N MET A 1 4.25 -53.17 26.12
CA MET A 1 4.69 -53.80 24.85
C MET A 1 4.74 -52.75 23.75
N ALA A 2 5.20 -53.08 22.53
CA ALA A 2 5.76 -52.11 21.57
C ALA A 2 4.73 -51.31 20.75
N ARG A 3 5.20 -50.18 20.17
CA ARG A 3 4.51 -49.39 19.14
C ARG A 3 4.33 -50.20 17.84
N ARG A 4 3.30 -49.86 17.05
CA ARG A 4 3.38 -49.80 15.57
C ARG A 4 2.43 -48.73 15.02
N THR A 5 2.97 -47.53 14.79
CA THR A 5 2.37 -46.52 13.90
C THR A 5 2.80 -46.83 12.48
N SER A 6 1.87 -47.14 11.59
CA SER A 6 2.15 -47.51 10.19
C SER A 6 2.44 -46.28 9.33
N ASN A 7 3.70 -45.82 9.34
CA ASN A 7 4.23 -44.99 8.25
C ASN A 7 4.39 -45.90 7.02
N ASP A 8 3.41 -45.86 6.10
CA ASP A 8 3.45 -46.69 4.89
C ASP A 8 4.12 -45.93 3.73
N PRO A 9 5.33 -46.34 3.29
CA PRO A 9 6.01 -45.68 2.17
C PRO A 9 5.33 -45.89 0.81
N GLN A 10 4.42 -46.87 0.67
CA GLN A 10 3.72 -47.14 -0.59
C GLN A 10 2.72 -46.02 -0.95
N ALA A 11 2.16 -45.34 0.06
CA ALA A 11 1.23 -44.22 -0.16
C ALA A 11 1.91 -43.04 -0.89
N ILE A 12 3.17 -42.75 -0.55
CA ILE A 12 3.95 -41.66 -1.17
C ILE A 12 4.36 -42.03 -2.60
N ALA A 13 4.70 -43.31 -2.84
CA ALA A 13 5.17 -43.80 -4.14
C ALA A 13 4.14 -43.65 -5.29
N ASN A 14 2.84 -43.72 -4.98
CA ASN A 14 1.78 -43.65 -5.99
C ASN A 14 1.41 -42.21 -6.39
N VAL A 15 1.55 -41.22 -5.50
CA VAL A 15 1.30 -39.80 -5.84
C VAL A 15 2.35 -39.29 -6.86
N LEU A 16 3.60 -39.75 -6.73
CA LEU A 16 4.72 -39.30 -7.57
C LEU A 16 4.67 -39.83 -9.03
N ARG A 17 3.73 -40.72 -9.36
CA ARG A 17 3.63 -41.36 -10.69
C ARG A 17 2.62 -40.71 -11.66
N LEU A 18 1.85 -39.72 -11.22
CA LEU A 18 0.84 -39.04 -12.07
C LEU A 18 1.20 -37.59 -12.47
N ILE A 19 2.42 -37.12 -12.19
CA ILE A 19 2.91 -35.82 -12.69
C ILE A 19 3.73 -36.06 -13.97
N PRO A 20 3.26 -35.63 -15.16
CA PRO A 20 4.04 -35.77 -16.39
C PRO A 20 5.35 -34.98 -16.29
N ALA A 21 6.47 -35.53 -16.74
CA ALA A 21 7.81 -34.95 -16.53
C ALA A 21 7.94 -33.47 -16.98
N LYS A 22 7.16 -33.03 -17.98
CA LYS A 22 7.06 -31.62 -18.40
C LYS A 22 6.63 -30.67 -17.28
N TRP A 23 5.74 -31.09 -16.38
CA TRP A 23 5.30 -30.30 -15.23
C TRP A 23 6.34 -30.26 -14.11
N LEU A 24 7.12 -31.33 -13.91
CA LEU A 24 8.26 -31.33 -13.00
C LEU A 24 9.34 -30.33 -13.47
N VAL A 25 9.67 -30.32 -14.77
CA VAL A 25 10.57 -29.31 -15.36
C VAL A 25 9.97 -27.91 -15.22
N GLY A 26 8.68 -27.72 -15.51
CA GLY A 26 8.00 -26.43 -15.36
C GLY A 26 8.04 -25.90 -13.92
N MET A 27 7.80 -26.74 -12.91
CA MET A 27 7.86 -26.35 -11.50
C MET A 27 9.29 -26.02 -11.04
N LEU A 28 10.29 -26.76 -11.53
CA LEU A 28 11.70 -26.51 -11.21
C LEU A 28 12.19 -25.20 -11.87
N VAL A 29 11.79 -24.92 -13.11
CA VAL A 29 12.01 -23.62 -13.76
C VAL A 29 11.31 -22.50 -12.99
N ALA A 30 10.06 -22.69 -12.56
CA ALA A 30 9.34 -21.69 -11.77
C ALA A 30 10.00 -21.40 -10.40
N LEU A 31 10.56 -22.42 -9.74
CA LEU A 31 11.36 -22.25 -8.51
C LEU A 31 12.64 -21.45 -8.77
N VAL A 32 13.39 -21.76 -9.84
CA VAL A 32 14.60 -20.99 -10.21
C VAL A 32 14.25 -19.54 -10.56
N LEU A 33 13.13 -19.31 -11.26
CA LEU A 33 12.63 -17.97 -11.56
C LEU A 33 12.23 -17.21 -10.29
N TYR A 34 11.59 -17.89 -9.33
CA TYR A 34 11.22 -17.33 -8.02
C TYR A 34 12.45 -16.89 -7.22
N PHE A 35 13.51 -17.70 -7.15
CA PHE A 35 14.78 -17.32 -6.53
C PHE A 35 15.44 -16.11 -7.22
N PHE A 36 15.29 -15.95 -8.54
CA PHE A 36 15.77 -14.76 -9.27
C PHE A 36 14.90 -13.51 -9.09
N LEU A 37 13.60 -13.66 -8.78
CA LEU A 37 12.69 -12.54 -8.46
C LEU A 37 12.79 -12.09 -7.00
N GLN A 38 13.12 -12.99 -6.08
CA GLN A 38 13.27 -12.73 -4.64
C GLN A 38 14.01 -11.42 -4.29
N PRO A 39 15.20 -11.09 -4.84
CA PRO A 39 15.89 -9.84 -4.50
C PRO A 39 15.13 -8.56 -4.89
N LYS A 40 14.29 -8.60 -5.94
CA LYS A 40 13.46 -7.46 -6.34
C LYS A 40 12.15 -7.36 -5.56
N LEU A 41 11.57 -8.50 -5.17
CA LEU A 41 10.37 -8.52 -4.32
C LEU A 41 10.69 -8.00 -2.90
N ASN A 42 11.80 -8.43 -2.31
CA ASN A 42 12.26 -7.92 -1.00
C ASN A 42 12.51 -6.39 -1.03
N ALA A 43 13.07 -5.87 -2.13
CA ALA A 43 13.33 -4.43 -2.28
C ALA A 43 12.07 -3.57 -2.41
N TRP A 44 10.90 -4.15 -2.72
CA TRP A 44 9.64 -3.43 -2.88
C TRP A 44 8.67 -3.62 -1.70
N PHE A 45 8.70 -4.79 -1.04
CA PHE A 45 7.77 -5.13 0.05
C PHE A 45 8.41 -5.25 1.44
N GLY A 46 9.75 -5.30 1.55
CA GLY A 46 10.45 -5.35 2.85
C GLY A 46 10.28 -6.67 3.63
N TRP A 47 9.70 -7.70 3.04
CA TRP A 47 9.53 -9.01 3.68
C TRP A 47 10.87 -9.75 3.86
N ASN A 48 11.29 -9.93 5.11
CA ASN A 48 12.30 -10.90 5.49
C ASN A 48 11.66 -12.30 5.57
N LEU A 49 11.55 -12.97 4.42
CA LEU A 49 11.15 -14.37 4.35
C LEU A 49 12.21 -15.26 5.04
N PRO A 50 11.83 -16.23 5.89
CA PRO A 50 12.78 -17.14 6.51
C PRO A 50 13.45 -18.02 5.46
N SER A 51 14.76 -18.22 5.60
CA SER A 51 15.49 -19.23 4.81
C SER A 51 14.93 -20.62 5.09
N ILE A 52 14.75 -21.43 4.04
CA ILE A 52 14.37 -22.85 4.16
C ILE A 52 15.33 -23.67 5.03
N ALA A 53 16.57 -23.23 5.22
CA ALA A 53 17.49 -23.82 6.19
C ALA A 53 16.99 -23.71 7.65
N ALA A 54 16.37 -22.58 8.02
CA ALA A 54 15.82 -22.36 9.35
C ALA A 54 14.57 -23.22 9.64
N MET A 55 13.86 -23.66 8.58
CA MET A 55 12.72 -24.57 8.69
C MET A 55 13.12 -26.05 8.71
N ALA A 56 14.37 -26.37 8.33
CA ALA A 56 14.92 -27.73 8.33
C ALA A 56 15.45 -28.20 9.71
N GLY A 57 15.38 -27.35 10.74
CA GLY A 57 15.49 -27.78 12.14
C GLY A 57 16.88 -28.20 12.63
N ASN A 58 17.97 -27.81 11.95
CA ASN A 58 19.33 -28.29 12.25
C ASN A 58 20.37 -27.18 12.51
N GLU A 59 20.02 -26.14 13.26
CA GLU A 59 21.01 -25.28 13.94
C GLU A 59 20.56 -24.95 15.37
N THR A 60 21.49 -24.98 16.32
CA THR A 60 21.25 -24.76 17.75
C THR A 60 21.21 -23.26 18.11
N PRO A 61 20.42 -22.84 19.12
CA PRO A 61 20.27 -21.43 19.47
C PRO A 61 21.57 -20.86 20.07
N ALA A 62 22.21 -19.94 19.36
CA ALA A 62 23.38 -19.21 19.84
C ALA A 62 23.02 -18.31 21.04
N LYS A 63 23.60 -18.61 22.20
CA LYS A 63 23.44 -17.85 23.45
C LYS A 63 24.12 -16.47 23.34
N PRO A 64 23.51 -15.38 23.82
CA PRO A 64 24.12 -14.04 23.72
C PRO A 64 25.35 -13.90 24.61
N ALA A 65 26.39 -13.25 24.09
CA ALA A 65 27.57 -12.83 24.82
C ALA A 65 28.12 -11.50 24.27
N SER A 66 28.17 -10.48 25.12
CA SER A 66 28.94 -9.24 24.89
C SER A 66 30.33 -9.40 25.52
N PRO A 67 31.40 -8.86 24.90
CA PRO A 67 31.86 -7.54 25.36
C PRO A 67 32.38 -6.60 24.24
N LYS A 68 32.85 -5.43 24.67
CA LYS A 68 33.35 -4.25 23.92
C LYS A 68 34.83 -4.01 24.35
N PRO A 69 35.60 -3.01 23.84
CA PRO A 69 35.80 -2.47 22.48
C PRO A 69 37.28 -2.60 21.98
N ALA A 70 37.55 -2.40 20.67
CA ALA A 70 38.89 -2.03 20.15
C ALA A 70 38.82 -1.35 18.75
N SER A 71 39.85 -0.57 18.39
CA SER A 71 40.01 0.21 17.13
C SER A 71 41.52 0.26 16.74
N PRO A 72 41.97 0.91 15.62
CA PRO A 72 41.72 0.59 14.21
C PRO A 72 42.98 0.59 13.28
N LYS A 73 42.83 0.21 11.99
CA LYS A 73 43.78 0.40 10.83
C LYS A 73 45.09 -0.45 10.83
N PRO A 74 45.89 -0.55 9.72
CA PRO A 74 45.70 -0.09 8.32
C PRO A 74 46.10 -1.06 7.15
N ALA A 75 45.67 -0.71 5.91
CA ALA A 75 46.36 -0.84 4.58
C ALA A 75 46.89 -2.22 4.05
N GLN A 76 46.30 -2.80 2.98
CA GLN A 76 46.73 -2.75 1.53
C GLN A 76 47.77 -3.85 1.10
N PRO A 77 48.14 -4.03 -0.20
CA PRO A 77 47.27 -4.30 -1.37
C PRO A 77 47.83 -5.41 -2.34
N LYS A 78 47.02 -5.84 -3.32
CA LYS A 78 47.38 -6.48 -4.64
C LYS A 78 46.08 -6.64 -5.45
N SER A 79 45.91 -6.37 -6.75
CA SER A 79 46.77 -6.30 -7.95
C SER A 79 47.39 -7.65 -8.34
N ALA A 80 47.21 -8.22 -9.54
CA ALA A 80 46.35 -7.90 -10.70
C ALA A 80 45.92 -9.27 -11.34
N GLN A 81 45.47 -9.49 -12.60
CA GLN A 81 45.66 -8.80 -13.87
C GLN A 81 44.77 -9.46 -14.97
N GLN A 82 44.12 -8.64 -15.84
CA GLN A 82 43.89 -8.78 -17.32
C GLN A 82 43.52 -10.16 -17.97
N LYS A 83 43.00 -10.26 -19.22
CA LYS A 83 42.85 -9.33 -20.36
C LYS A 83 41.69 -9.77 -21.30
N SER A 84 41.30 -8.88 -22.23
CA SER A 84 40.88 -9.07 -23.65
C SER A 84 40.28 -10.40 -24.15
N ALA A 85 39.39 -10.46 -25.15
CA ALA A 85 38.63 -9.49 -25.97
C ALA A 85 37.54 -10.32 -26.75
N GLN A 86 36.72 -9.86 -27.71
CA GLN A 86 36.74 -8.65 -28.54
C GLN A 86 35.34 -8.26 -29.08
N GLN A 87 35.32 -7.11 -29.76
CA GLN A 87 34.33 -6.44 -30.63
C GLN A 87 33.64 -7.42 -31.64
N THR A 88 32.58 -7.07 -32.40
CA THR A 88 32.35 -5.81 -33.16
C THR A 88 30.85 -5.59 -33.51
N SER A 89 30.52 -4.39 -34.04
CA SER A 89 29.19 -3.85 -34.34
C SER A 89 28.84 -3.73 -35.84
N ALA A 90 27.57 -3.94 -36.20
CA ALA A 90 26.81 -3.39 -37.35
C ALA A 90 25.32 -3.80 -37.16
N GLN A 91 24.23 -3.06 -37.46
CA GLN A 91 23.93 -1.78 -38.15
C GLN A 91 23.73 -1.80 -39.68
N ALA A 92 22.45 -2.01 -40.08
CA ALA A 92 21.72 -1.69 -41.33
C ALA A 92 20.33 -2.38 -41.18
N GLU A 93 19.13 -1.89 -41.48
CA GLU A 93 18.57 -0.76 -42.26
C GLU A 93 18.49 -0.92 -43.80
N LEU A 94 17.28 -1.29 -44.28
CA LEU A 94 16.46 -0.72 -45.39
C LEU A 94 15.22 -1.65 -45.59
N ALA A 95 13.96 -1.17 -45.58
CA ALA A 95 13.14 -0.72 -46.73
C ALA A 95 12.70 -1.87 -47.70
N SER A 96 11.52 -1.91 -48.35
CA SER A 96 10.29 -1.07 -48.48
C SER A 96 9.10 -2.02 -48.82
N THR A 97 7.78 -1.72 -48.85
CA THR A 97 7.00 -0.78 -49.70
C THR A 97 5.53 -0.65 -49.21
N LYS A 98 4.94 0.55 -49.11
CA LYS A 98 3.96 1.19 -50.06
C LYS A 98 2.60 0.47 -50.20
N ALA A 99 1.45 1.06 -49.85
CA ALA A 99 0.61 1.96 -50.68
C ALA A 99 -0.72 2.32 -49.93
N THR A 100 -1.50 3.40 -50.15
CA THR A 100 -1.33 4.80 -50.64
C THR A 100 -2.55 5.63 -50.17
N GLU A 101 -2.45 6.95 -49.98
CA GLU A 101 -3.61 7.87 -49.81
C GLU A 101 -4.38 8.11 -51.15
N PRO A 102 -5.44 8.96 -51.18
CA PRO A 102 -5.16 10.39 -51.48
C PRO A 102 -6.00 11.45 -50.71
N ARG A 103 -5.40 12.65 -50.63
CA ARG A 103 -5.98 13.99 -50.37
C ARG A 103 -7.06 14.40 -51.42
N THR A 104 -7.79 15.52 -51.33
CA THR A 104 -7.62 16.81 -50.58
C THR A 104 -9.01 17.30 -50.04
N THR A 105 -9.40 18.56 -49.75
CA THR A 105 -8.98 19.96 -50.04
C THR A 105 -9.10 20.89 -48.81
N GLU A 106 -8.44 22.05 -48.88
CA GLU A 106 -8.61 23.23 -47.99
C GLU A 106 -9.28 24.38 -48.81
N PRO A 107 -9.77 25.51 -48.23
CA PRO A 107 -8.86 26.68 -48.08
C PRO A 107 -9.15 27.69 -46.92
N LYS A 108 -8.13 27.89 -46.08
CA LYS A 108 -7.57 29.16 -45.53
C LYS A 108 -8.22 30.54 -45.80
N ALA A 109 -8.40 31.34 -44.73
CA ALA A 109 -8.15 32.81 -44.58
C ALA A 109 -8.76 33.35 -43.25
N ALA A 110 -8.27 34.38 -42.52
CA ALA A 110 -7.05 35.21 -42.57
C ALA A 110 -6.69 35.75 -41.14
N SER A 111 -5.56 36.46 -40.98
CA SER A 111 -4.98 36.88 -39.69
C SER A 111 -5.31 38.29 -39.23
N THR A 112 -5.22 38.59 -37.92
CA THR A 112 -4.65 39.86 -37.40
C THR A 112 -4.24 39.80 -35.92
N LYS A 113 -3.22 40.59 -35.53
CA LYS A 113 -2.82 40.89 -34.14
C LYS A 113 -2.07 42.23 -34.09
N PRO A 114 -2.45 43.14 -33.19
CA PRO A 114 -1.52 43.86 -32.32
C PRO A 114 -1.88 43.57 -30.84
N SER A 115 -0.95 43.25 -29.92
CA SER A 115 0.19 44.05 -29.46
C SER A 115 -0.25 45.27 -28.63
N GLY A 116 -0.27 45.10 -27.31
CA GLY A 116 -0.57 46.10 -26.28
C GLY A 116 0.10 45.70 -24.96
N GLU A 117 0.27 46.65 -24.04
CA GLU A 117 1.23 46.57 -22.92
C GLU A 117 0.76 45.81 -21.64
N PRO A 118 1.67 45.50 -20.69
CA PRO A 118 1.44 44.43 -19.72
C PRO A 118 0.61 44.84 -18.49
N THR A 119 -0.66 44.46 -18.47
CA THR A 119 -1.48 44.46 -17.25
C THR A 119 -1.00 43.38 -16.27
N LYS A 120 -0.66 43.77 -15.04
CA LYS A 120 -0.28 42.83 -13.96
C LYS A 120 -1.42 41.86 -13.64
N SER A 121 -1.17 40.56 -13.74
CA SER A 121 -2.14 39.51 -13.41
C SER A 121 -1.86 38.82 -12.06
N PRO A 122 -2.62 39.14 -11.00
CA PRO A 122 -2.71 38.33 -9.78
C PRO A 122 -3.96 37.42 -9.86
N ALA A 123 -4.01 36.51 -10.83
CA ALA A 123 -5.22 35.75 -11.19
C ALA A 123 -5.09 34.22 -11.04
N THR A 124 -4.19 33.74 -10.18
CA THR A 124 -3.90 32.30 -10.00
C THR A 124 -3.74 31.88 -8.53
N ALA A 125 -4.33 32.64 -7.60
CA ALA A 125 -4.16 32.46 -6.14
C ALA A 125 -5.49 32.52 -5.36
N LYS A 126 -6.59 31.99 -5.91
CA LYS A 126 -7.93 32.01 -5.29
C LYS A 126 -8.78 30.75 -5.48
N ALA A 127 -8.14 29.60 -5.71
CA ALA A 127 -8.81 28.32 -5.92
C ALA A 127 -8.39 27.20 -4.93
N GLN A 128 -7.59 27.51 -3.91
CA GLN A 128 -7.09 26.53 -2.93
C GLN A 128 -7.47 26.89 -1.48
N ASP A 129 -7.39 28.17 -1.10
CA ASP A 129 -7.70 28.69 0.25
C ASP A 129 -9.13 28.41 0.77
N GLN A 130 -10.06 28.03 -0.12
CA GLN A 130 -11.48 27.80 0.20
C GLN A 130 -11.76 26.44 0.89
N ASP A 131 -10.84 25.46 0.81
CA ASP A 131 -10.97 24.19 1.56
C ASP A 131 -10.10 24.17 2.84
N ASP A 132 -9.07 25.02 2.96
CA ASP A 132 -8.12 25.00 4.09
C ASP A 132 -8.76 25.33 5.46
N TRP A 133 -9.86 26.11 5.49
CA TRP A 133 -10.57 26.41 6.75
C TRP A 133 -11.49 25.26 7.22
N LYS A 134 -11.85 24.34 6.30
CA LYS A 134 -12.92 23.35 6.45
C LYS A 134 -12.60 22.27 7.48
N TYR A 135 -11.31 22.00 7.72
CA TYR A 135 -10.82 20.95 8.61
C TYR A 135 -10.05 21.51 9.80
N ARG A 136 -10.51 22.64 10.35
CA ARG A 136 -9.92 23.50 11.41
C ARG A 136 -9.22 22.86 12.63
N ILE A 137 -9.36 21.54 12.85
CA ILE A 137 -8.59 20.78 13.86
C ILE A 137 -7.22 20.30 13.34
N LEU A 138 -7.02 20.25 12.02
CA LEU A 138 -5.83 19.72 11.38
C LEU A 138 -4.75 20.80 11.21
N LYS A 139 -3.57 20.52 11.73
CA LYS A 139 -2.36 21.34 11.58
C LYS A 139 -1.53 20.85 10.38
N PRO A 140 -1.10 21.71 9.45
CA PRO A 140 -0.20 21.30 8.37
C PRO A 140 1.20 20.95 8.90
N LEU A 141 1.80 19.89 8.35
CA LEU A 141 3.18 19.44 8.63
C LEU A 141 4.14 19.57 7.43
N GLY A 142 3.63 19.99 6.27
CA GLY A 142 4.39 20.09 5.02
C GLY A 142 3.58 19.57 3.83
N ARG A 143 4.27 19.23 2.73
CA ARG A 143 3.69 18.74 1.47
C ARG A 143 2.62 17.67 1.72
N ASP A 144 1.36 18.06 1.54
CA ASP A 144 0.16 17.25 1.62
C ASP A 144 0.10 16.39 2.90
N ARG A 145 0.55 16.94 4.04
CA ARG A 145 0.59 16.25 5.34
C ARG A 145 -0.01 17.09 6.43
N TYR A 146 -0.88 16.47 7.23
CA TYR A 146 -1.64 17.11 8.29
C TYR A 146 -1.61 16.30 9.57
N GLU A 147 -1.71 16.94 10.73
CA GLU A 147 -1.72 16.34 12.06
C GLU A 147 -2.95 16.79 12.84
N SER A 148 -3.73 15.86 13.41
CA SER A 148 -4.85 16.20 14.29
C SER A 148 -4.43 16.47 15.73
N PRO A 149 -5.31 17.01 16.61
CA PRO A 149 -4.93 17.38 17.99
C PRO A 149 -4.42 16.21 18.84
N ALA A 150 -4.86 14.98 18.57
CA ALA A 150 -4.33 13.78 19.23
C ALA A 150 -3.05 13.22 18.59
N GLY A 151 -2.55 13.82 17.51
CA GLY A 151 -1.34 13.40 16.81
C GLY A 151 -1.53 12.25 15.82
N LEU A 152 -2.71 12.12 15.19
CA LEU A 152 -2.84 11.31 13.97
C LEU A 152 -2.26 12.06 12.78
N ILE A 153 -1.50 11.37 11.93
CA ILE A 153 -0.97 11.93 10.67
C ILE A 153 -1.86 11.48 9.51
N TYR A 154 -2.24 12.46 8.68
CA TYR A 154 -2.93 12.28 7.41
C TYR A 154 -1.93 12.65 6.30
N ALA A 155 -1.81 11.80 5.28
CA ALA A 155 -0.74 11.88 4.29
C ALA A 155 -1.16 11.27 2.93
N PRO A 156 -0.31 11.36 1.89
CA PRO A 156 -0.53 10.66 0.64
C PRO A 156 -0.37 9.13 0.77
N GLY A 157 -0.86 8.40 -0.23
CA GLY A 157 -0.60 6.96 -0.41
C GLY A 157 -1.81 6.02 -0.31
N SER A 158 -3.03 6.52 -0.50
CA SER A 158 -4.19 5.67 -0.80
C SER A 158 -4.45 5.59 -2.31
N GLU A 159 -5.42 4.80 -2.75
CA GLU A 159 -5.80 4.70 -4.18
C GLU A 159 -6.34 6.03 -4.72
N GLU A 160 -6.98 6.82 -3.85
CA GLU A 160 -7.48 8.18 -4.08
C GLU A 160 -6.37 9.26 -3.93
N GLY A 161 -5.10 8.85 -3.95
CA GLY A 161 -3.92 9.69 -3.77
C GLY A 161 -3.67 10.12 -2.32
N HIS A 162 -4.70 10.60 -1.60
CA HIS A 162 -4.58 11.12 -0.24
C HIS A 162 -5.56 10.49 0.75
N ARG A 163 -5.11 10.27 1.99
CA ARG A 163 -5.92 9.62 3.04
C ARG A 163 -7.21 10.37 3.35
N LEU A 164 -7.22 11.70 3.31
CA LEU A 164 -8.46 12.49 3.46
C LEU A 164 -9.50 12.16 2.38
N SER A 165 -9.06 11.94 1.14
CA SER A 165 -9.93 11.51 0.03
C SER A 165 -10.47 10.10 0.23
N HIS A 166 -9.68 9.20 0.84
CA HIS A 166 -10.13 7.85 1.21
C HIS A 166 -11.24 7.88 2.27
N ILE A 167 -11.06 8.61 3.38
CA ILE A 167 -12.13 8.75 4.40
C ILE A 167 -13.33 9.54 3.89
N ALA A 168 -13.18 10.41 2.88
CA ALA A 168 -14.34 11.08 2.26
C ALA A 168 -15.31 10.07 1.63
N ARG A 169 -14.82 8.93 1.11
CA ARG A 169 -15.67 7.85 0.58
C ARG A 169 -16.54 7.17 1.64
N HIS A 170 -16.26 7.38 2.93
CA HIS A 170 -17.06 6.88 4.05
C HIS A 170 -18.09 7.90 4.56
N LEU A 171 -18.25 9.07 3.92
CA LEU A 171 -19.31 10.04 4.21
C LEU A 171 -20.59 9.77 3.39
N GLU A 172 -20.51 8.94 2.35
CA GLU A 172 -21.59 8.66 1.42
C GLU A 172 -21.77 7.15 1.25
N ASP A 173 -23.03 6.70 1.15
CA ASP A 173 -23.33 5.30 0.89
C ASP A 173 -23.07 4.95 -0.58
N GLN A 174 -22.73 3.69 -0.82
CA GLN A 174 -22.60 3.10 -2.15
C GLN A 174 -23.52 1.88 -2.14
N PRO A 175 -24.86 2.03 -2.31
CA PRO A 175 -25.82 0.95 -2.05
C PRO A 175 -25.58 -0.32 -2.87
N ASP A 176 -25.08 -0.17 -4.10
CA ASP A 176 -24.74 -1.26 -5.01
C ASP A 176 -23.38 -1.92 -4.71
N ARG A 177 -22.58 -1.35 -3.78
CA ARG A 177 -21.28 -1.91 -3.40
C ARG A 177 -21.48 -3.24 -2.67
N PRO A 178 -20.92 -4.36 -3.17
CA PRO A 178 -21.13 -5.66 -2.57
C PRO A 178 -20.72 -5.75 -1.09
N GLY A 179 -21.62 -6.28 -0.27
CA GLY A 179 -21.39 -6.53 1.15
C GLY A 179 -21.60 -5.29 2.03
N SER A 180 -20.85 -5.23 3.12
CA SER A 180 -20.95 -4.17 4.13
C SER A 180 -20.10 -2.96 3.78
N HIS A 181 -20.69 -1.76 3.90
CA HIS A 181 -19.98 -0.48 3.89
C HIS A 181 -20.24 0.26 5.21
N GLY A 182 -19.20 0.84 5.83
CA GLY A 182 -19.38 1.71 6.98
C GLY A 182 -19.54 3.15 6.51
N VAL A 183 -20.68 3.77 6.77
CA VAL A 183 -20.97 5.16 6.37
C VAL A 183 -21.15 6.02 7.61
N PHE A 184 -20.45 7.15 7.68
CA PHE A 184 -20.49 8.11 8.79
C PHE A 184 -21.73 9.01 8.68
N ASP A 185 -22.31 9.37 9.83
CA ASP A 185 -23.53 10.18 9.92
C ASP A 185 -23.14 11.63 10.27
N GLY A 186 -22.74 12.40 9.24
CA GLY A 186 -22.28 13.78 9.37
C GLY A 186 -21.33 14.21 8.25
N ASP A 187 -20.73 15.39 8.37
CA ASP A 187 -19.74 15.90 7.40
C ASP A 187 -18.30 15.48 7.74
N MET A 188 -17.34 15.85 6.88
CA MET A 188 -15.92 15.56 7.07
C MET A 188 -15.33 16.22 8.33
N ALA A 189 -15.78 17.41 8.72
CA ALA A 189 -15.26 18.08 9.91
C ALA A 189 -15.69 17.33 11.19
N ALA A 190 -16.97 16.93 11.27
CA ALA A 190 -17.48 16.05 12.30
C ALA A 190 -16.78 14.68 12.30
N PHE A 191 -16.51 14.12 11.12
CA PHE A 191 -15.83 12.82 11.01
C PHE A 191 -14.38 12.88 11.49
N LEU A 192 -13.63 13.93 11.13
CA LEU A 192 -12.26 14.14 11.61
C LEU A 192 -12.19 14.32 13.14
N VAL A 193 -13.17 15.03 13.74
CA VAL A 193 -13.31 15.11 15.20
C VAL A 193 -13.59 13.72 15.80
N ALA A 194 -14.52 12.96 15.22
CA ALA A 194 -14.84 11.61 15.71
C ALA A 194 -13.66 10.62 15.57
N ILE A 195 -12.85 10.75 14.52
CA ILE A 195 -11.61 9.98 14.31
C ILE A 195 -10.55 10.33 15.38
N ASP A 196 -10.34 11.61 15.65
CA ASP A 196 -9.41 12.09 16.68
C ASP A 196 -9.83 11.61 18.09
N ASP A 197 -11.12 11.69 18.40
CA ASP A 197 -11.71 11.17 19.63
C ASP A 197 -11.68 9.64 19.74
N ALA A 198 -11.90 8.91 18.65
CA ALA A 198 -11.74 7.46 18.61
C ALA A 198 -10.30 7.05 18.95
N TYR A 199 -9.31 7.79 18.42
CA TYR A 199 -7.90 7.55 18.70
C TYR A 199 -7.53 7.92 20.13
N LYS A 200 -7.97 9.08 20.66
CA LYS A 200 -7.84 9.43 22.10
C LYS A 200 -8.40 8.34 23.00
N ARG A 201 -9.64 7.90 22.76
CA ARG A 201 -10.32 6.84 23.51
C ARG A 201 -9.48 5.56 23.53
N ALA A 202 -9.03 5.10 22.36
CA ALA A 202 -8.28 3.86 22.24
C ALA A 202 -6.85 3.93 22.82
N ARG A 203 -6.14 5.06 22.62
CA ARG A 203 -4.82 5.34 23.22
C ARG A 203 -4.87 5.50 24.74
N GLY A 204 -5.98 6.02 25.26
CA GLY A 204 -6.27 6.13 26.70
C GLY A 204 -6.90 4.88 27.32
N HIS A 205 -6.99 3.76 26.58
CA HIS A 205 -7.60 2.50 27.04
C HIS A 205 -9.03 2.63 27.60
N ALA A 206 -9.84 3.53 27.02
CA ALA A 206 -11.21 3.77 27.47
C ALA A 206 -12.08 2.50 27.40
N LYS A 207 -13.07 2.39 28.29
CA LYS A 207 -13.91 1.19 28.44
C LYS A 207 -14.54 0.75 27.12
N GLY A 208 -14.33 -0.52 26.76
CA GLY A 208 -14.88 -1.13 25.55
C GLY A 208 -14.10 -0.82 24.26
N THR A 209 -13.02 -0.05 24.33
CA THR A 209 -12.06 0.04 23.21
C THR A 209 -11.32 -1.27 23.01
N LYS A 210 -10.83 -1.50 21.78
CA LYS A 210 -9.91 -2.60 21.45
C LYS A 210 -8.71 -2.07 20.68
N SER A 211 -7.60 -2.77 20.81
CA SER A 211 -6.36 -2.57 20.05
C SER A 211 -5.82 -3.92 19.62
N ARG A 212 -5.37 -4.05 18.38
CA ARG A 212 -4.66 -5.23 17.87
C ARG A 212 -3.68 -4.84 16.77
N LEU A 213 -2.66 -5.67 16.56
CA LEU A 213 -1.65 -5.50 15.52
C LEU A 213 -1.91 -6.54 14.43
N GLU A 214 -2.22 -6.09 13.22
CA GLU A 214 -2.53 -6.92 12.04
C GLU A 214 -1.60 -6.47 10.91
N ASP A 215 -0.73 -7.36 10.41
CA ASP A 215 0.21 -7.10 9.30
C ASP A 215 1.06 -5.81 9.45
N GLY A 216 1.51 -5.52 10.67
CA GLY A 216 2.29 -4.31 10.99
C GLY A 216 1.46 -3.02 11.03
N MET A 217 0.12 -3.13 11.00
CA MET A 217 -0.82 -2.03 11.18
C MET A 217 -1.54 -2.17 12.52
N THR A 218 -1.67 -1.08 13.26
CA THR A 218 -2.47 -1.04 14.49
C THR A 218 -3.92 -0.80 14.11
N VAL A 219 -4.81 -1.70 14.52
CA VAL A 219 -6.25 -1.55 14.36
C VAL A 219 -6.88 -1.26 15.72
N TYR A 220 -7.49 -0.08 15.82
CA TYR A 220 -8.28 0.33 16.98
C TYR A 220 -9.78 0.19 16.68
N GLU A 221 -10.56 -0.20 17.67
CA GLU A 221 -12.03 -0.10 17.66
C GLU A 221 -12.44 0.72 18.89
N ALA A 222 -13.19 1.81 18.69
CA ALA A 222 -13.60 2.72 19.76
C ALA A 222 -15.13 2.88 19.79
N PRO A 223 -15.79 2.63 20.94
CA PRO A 223 -17.23 2.82 21.08
C PRO A 223 -17.60 4.28 21.35
N PHE A 224 -18.81 4.63 20.94
CA PHE A 224 -19.48 5.90 21.14
C PHE A 224 -20.87 5.66 21.72
N ASP A 225 -21.28 6.55 22.61
CA ASP A 225 -22.57 6.49 23.30
C ASP A 225 -23.72 6.85 22.35
N GLN A 226 -23.42 7.75 21.41
CA GLN A 226 -24.30 8.17 20.32
C GLN A 226 -24.08 7.33 19.04
N THR A 227 -24.96 7.54 18.06
CA THR A 227 -24.76 7.01 16.70
C THR A 227 -23.62 7.78 16.02
N VAL A 228 -22.76 7.09 15.27
CA VAL A 228 -21.66 7.68 14.48
C VAL A 228 -21.76 7.35 12.99
N GLY A 229 -22.82 6.68 12.56
CA GLY A 229 -22.93 6.14 11.22
C GLY A 229 -24.05 5.12 11.07
N TYR A 230 -24.12 4.53 9.88
CA TYR A 230 -25.00 3.42 9.54
C TYR A 230 -24.25 2.40 8.67
N LEU A 231 -24.75 1.17 8.66
CA LEU A 231 -24.31 0.14 7.73
C LEU A 231 -24.92 0.43 6.36
N GLY A 232 -24.08 0.76 5.38
CA GLY A 232 -24.41 0.89 3.97
C GLY A 232 -23.96 -0.31 3.14
N GLY A 233 -23.91 -0.13 1.82
CA GLY A 233 -23.67 -1.20 0.84
C GLY A 233 -24.86 -2.15 0.68
N THR A 234 -24.71 -3.20 -0.12
CA THR A 234 -25.84 -4.12 -0.39
C THR A 234 -26.33 -4.83 0.88
N GLU A 235 -25.45 -5.08 1.86
CA GLU A 235 -25.84 -5.59 3.17
C GLU A 235 -26.55 -4.53 4.04
N GLY A 236 -26.19 -3.26 3.91
CA GLY A 236 -26.88 -2.14 4.55
C GLY A 236 -28.31 -2.02 4.07
N ALA A 237 -28.49 -1.88 2.75
CA ALA A 237 -29.79 -1.79 2.11
C ALA A 237 -30.70 -2.97 2.49
N ARG A 238 -30.17 -4.21 2.43
CA ARG A 238 -30.89 -5.43 2.83
C ARG A 238 -31.31 -5.43 4.31
N LYS A 239 -30.55 -4.75 5.19
CA LYS A 239 -30.81 -4.64 6.63
C LYS A 239 -31.53 -3.35 7.04
N LYS A 240 -31.94 -2.50 6.08
CA LYS A 240 -32.53 -1.16 6.30
C LYS A 240 -31.59 -0.21 7.06
N ASN A 241 -30.33 -0.16 6.64
CA ASN A 241 -29.28 0.75 7.10
C ASN A 241 -29.18 0.89 8.64
N PRO A 242 -28.90 -0.20 9.38
CA PRO A 242 -28.85 -0.19 10.85
C PRO A 242 -27.75 0.72 11.38
N LYS A 243 -28.08 1.47 12.44
CA LYS A 243 -27.21 2.48 13.08
C LYS A 243 -25.99 1.85 13.75
N LEU A 244 -24.84 2.53 13.64
CA LEU A 244 -23.53 2.11 14.13
C LEU A 244 -23.04 3.01 15.27
N LYS A 245 -22.36 2.40 16.24
CA LYS A 245 -21.89 3.04 17.49
C LYS A 245 -20.41 2.82 17.78
N LYS A 246 -19.63 2.38 16.79
CA LYS A 246 -18.18 2.19 16.90
C LYS A 246 -17.50 2.73 15.65
N LEU A 247 -16.34 3.36 15.82
CA LEU A 247 -15.41 3.60 14.72
C LEU A 247 -14.30 2.55 14.78
N ARG A 248 -13.90 2.04 13.62
CA ARG A 248 -12.61 1.36 13.42
C ARG A 248 -11.62 2.34 12.83
N LEU A 249 -10.40 2.33 13.35
CA LEU A 249 -9.24 3.04 12.79
C LEU A 249 -8.19 2.00 12.38
N VAL A 250 -7.56 2.18 11.23
CA VAL A 250 -6.39 1.39 10.79
C VAL A 250 -5.22 2.33 10.61
N LEU A 251 -4.09 2.05 11.25
CA LEU A 251 -2.93 2.93 11.31
C LEU A 251 -1.64 2.18 11.02
N ARG A 252 -0.64 2.88 10.47
CA ARG A 252 0.77 2.49 10.58
C ARG A 252 1.48 3.52 11.45
N ASP A 253 1.93 3.11 12.63
CA ASP A 253 2.40 3.99 13.70
C ASP A 253 1.35 5.08 14.05
N ARG A 254 1.62 6.35 13.69
CA ARG A 254 0.69 7.48 13.83
C ARG A 254 -0.05 7.83 12.53
N ASN A 255 0.33 7.23 11.40
CA ASN A 255 -0.21 7.54 10.08
C ASN A 255 -1.52 6.78 9.84
N LEU A 256 -2.63 7.49 9.69
CA LEU A 256 -3.94 6.90 9.41
C LEU A 256 -3.93 6.28 8.01
N ILE A 257 -4.42 5.04 7.91
CA ILE A 257 -4.58 4.29 6.64
C ILE A 257 -6.03 4.38 6.15
N THR A 258 -6.98 4.18 7.07
CA THR A 258 -8.43 4.38 6.86
C THR A 258 -9.15 4.46 8.21
N ALA A 259 -10.37 4.99 8.21
CA ALA A 259 -11.29 4.97 9.34
C ALA A 259 -12.73 4.82 8.82
N PHE A 260 -13.57 4.05 9.53
CA PHE A 260 -14.98 3.87 9.16
C PHE A 260 -15.83 3.36 10.33
N PRO A 261 -17.14 3.66 10.35
CA PRO A 261 -18.09 3.03 11.29
C PRO A 261 -18.21 1.52 11.15
N ILE A 262 -18.36 0.81 12.27
CA ILE A 262 -18.53 -0.65 12.33
C ILE A 262 -19.66 -1.08 13.28
N GLN A 263 -20.16 -2.30 13.07
CA GLN A 263 -21.12 -3.01 13.94
C GLN A 263 -20.52 -3.41 15.28
#